data_AF-X0TD11-F1
#
_entry.id   AF-X0TD11-F1
#
_cell.length_a   1.000
_cell.length_b   1.000
_cell.length_c   1.000
_cell.angle_alpha   90.00
_cell.angle_beta   90.00
_cell.angle_gamma   90.00
#
_symmetry.space_group_name_H-M   'P 1'
#
loop_
_entity.id
_entity.type
_entity.pdbx_description
1 polymer ?
#
loop_
_entity_poly.entity_id
_entity_poly.type
_entity_poly.pdbx_seq_one_letter_code
_entity_poly.pdbx_strand_id
1 'polypeptide(L)'
;TPIIVIDPYVSLEEAVKTMGKCNIRRLPVLENGELIGIITQKDISRISPMLHEISREWYDISVRDEAHLRRQIFSGKCEDCGTLSTNLKNVDGRLLCEDCIDALAYQ
;
A
#
# COMPACT_ATOMS: atom_id res chain seq x y z
N THR A 1 -24.39 4.36 7.01
CA THR A 1 -23.07 4.83 7.49
C THR A 1 -22.95 6.31 7.23
N PRO A 2 -22.32 7.09 8.13
CA PRO A 2 -22.12 8.53 7.90
C PRO A 2 -21.20 8.77 6.69
N ILE A 3 -21.43 9.85 5.96
CA ILE A 3 -20.60 10.26 4.83
C ILE A 3 -19.32 10.89 5.37
N ILE A 4 -18.18 10.43 4.87
CA ILE A 4 -16.87 10.97 5.23
C ILE A 4 -16.53 12.09 4.25
N VAL A 5 -16.17 13.24 4.80
CA VAL A 5 -15.92 14.48 4.06
C VAL A 5 -14.62 15.13 4.54
N ILE A 6 -14.05 16.00 3.72
CA ILE A 6 -12.85 16.78 4.07
C ILE A 6 -13.07 18.27 3.78
N ASP A 7 -12.24 19.10 4.39
CA ASP A 7 -12.16 20.55 4.13
C ASP A 7 -11.26 20.84 2.91
N PRO A 8 -11.53 21.90 2.10
CA PRO A 8 -10.74 22.21 0.89
C PRO A 8 -9.28 22.55 1.14
N TYR A 9 -8.91 22.98 2.35
CA TYR A 9 -7.55 23.36 2.70
C TYR A 9 -6.70 22.17 3.18
N VAL A 10 -7.27 20.97 3.22
CA VAL A 10 -6.58 19.72 3.57
C VAL A 10 -5.60 19.32 2.46
N SER A 11 -4.42 18.85 2.86
CA SER A 11 -3.40 18.39 1.90
C SER A 11 -3.85 17.13 1.15
N LEU A 12 -3.35 16.96 -0.09
CA LEU A 12 -3.61 15.76 -0.87
C LEU A 12 -3.14 14.47 -0.16
N GLU A 13 -2.06 14.55 0.60
CA GLU A 13 -1.55 13.43 1.40
C GLU A 13 -2.57 12.99 2.44
N GLU A 14 -3.15 13.93 3.19
CA GLU A 14 -4.13 13.62 4.22
C GLU A 14 -5.47 13.14 3.63
N ALA A 15 -5.85 13.68 2.47
CA ALA A 15 -6.99 13.17 1.69
C ALA A 15 -6.78 11.69 1.29
N VAL A 16 -5.59 11.33 0.80
CA VAL A 16 -5.23 9.94 0.45
C VAL A 16 -5.23 9.04 1.69
N LYS A 17 -4.66 9.51 2.81
CA LYS A 17 -4.69 8.75 4.08
C LYS A 17 -6.12 8.50 4.55
N THR A 18 -6.99 9.50 4.44
CA THR A 18 -8.41 9.37 4.80
C THR A 18 -9.12 8.37 3.89
N MET A 19 -8.87 8.44 2.57
CA MET A 19 -9.37 7.44 1.61
C MET A 19 -8.94 6.01 1.99
N GLY A 20 -7.66 5.82 2.33
CA GLY A 20 -7.10 4.53 2.75
C GLY A 20 -7.72 4.01 4.05
N LYS A 21 -7.67 4.80 5.13
CA LYS A 21 -8.22 4.45 6.45
C LYS A 21 -9.68 4.06 6.40
N CYS A 22 -10.45 4.70 5.54
CA CYS A 22 -11.89 4.48 5.44
C CYS A 22 -12.29 3.55 4.30
N ASN A 23 -11.32 3.03 3.55
CA ASN A 23 -11.50 2.17 2.38
C ASN A 23 -12.49 2.76 1.33
N ILE A 24 -12.34 4.06 1.04
CA ILE A 24 -13.16 4.80 0.07
C ILE A 24 -12.28 5.41 -1.02
N ARG A 25 -12.82 5.56 -2.23
CA ARG A 25 -12.08 6.10 -3.39
C ARG A 25 -12.49 7.52 -3.80
N ARG A 26 -13.46 8.10 -3.09
CA ARG A 26 -14.08 9.39 -3.37
C ARG A 26 -14.26 10.11 -2.04
N LEU A 27 -13.83 11.36 -1.98
CA LEU A 27 -14.02 12.24 -0.82
C LEU A 27 -14.77 13.50 -1.28
N PRO A 28 -16.00 13.71 -0.80
CA PRO A 28 -16.67 14.99 -0.91
C PRO A 28 -15.89 16.06 -0.12
N VAL A 29 -15.77 17.24 -0.70
CA VAL A 29 -15.11 18.39 -0.10
C VAL A 29 -16.18 19.41 0.29
N LEU A 30 -16.22 19.76 1.57
CA LEU A 30 -17.17 20.72 2.11
C LEU A 30 -16.44 21.98 2.58
N GLU A 31 -17.03 23.14 2.31
CA GLU A 31 -16.63 24.42 2.89
C GLU A 31 -17.85 25.05 3.54
N ASN A 32 -17.75 25.46 4.81
CA ASN A 32 -18.88 26.05 5.57
C ASN A 32 -20.17 25.19 5.56
N GLY A 33 -20.03 23.87 5.45
CA GLY A 33 -21.17 22.94 5.40
C GLY A 33 -21.78 22.74 4.01
N GLU A 34 -21.29 23.44 2.99
CA GLU A 34 -21.72 23.27 1.60
C GLU A 34 -20.78 22.37 0.81
N LEU A 35 -21.34 21.48 -0.01
CA LEU A 35 -20.57 20.62 -0.90
C LEU A 35 -20.06 21.44 -2.09
N ILE A 36 -18.75 21.68 -2.13
CA ILE A 36 -18.11 22.46 -3.20
C ILE A 36 -17.46 21.58 -4.27
N GLY A 37 -17.25 20.29 -4.00
CA GLY A 37 -16.66 19.38 -4.97
C GLY A 37 -16.44 17.96 -4.46
N ILE A 38 -15.84 17.14 -5.32
CA ILE A 38 -15.48 15.76 -5.01
C ILE A 38 -14.08 15.51 -5.56
N ILE A 39 -13.20 14.98 -4.73
CA ILE A 39 -11.88 14.48 -5.16
C ILE A 39 -11.90 12.96 -5.23
N THR A 40 -11.32 12.38 -6.29
CA THR A 40 -11.20 10.93 -6.44
C THR A 40 -9.74 10.49 -6.36
N GLN A 41 -9.53 9.26 -5.90
CA GLN A 41 -8.20 8.64 -5.88
C GLN A 41 -7.53 8.64 -7.27
N LYS A 42 -8.35 8.52 -8.35
CA LYS A 42 -7.87 8.55 -9.74
C LYS A 42 -7.33 9.94 -10.11
N ASP A 43 -7.98 11.00 -9.66
CA ASP A 43 -7.54 12.37 -9.92
C ASP A 43 -6.23 12.66 -9.20
N ILE A 44 -6.11 12.22 -7.95
CA ILE A 44 -4.88 12.34 -7.16
C ILE A 44 -3.72 11.58 -7.81
N SER A 45 -3.98 10.35 -8.26
CA SER A 45 -2.96 9.49 -8.91
C SER A 45 -2.46 10.07 -10.25
N ARG A 46 -3.28 10.90 -10.93
CA ARG A 46 -2.87 11.57 -12.18
C ARG A 46 -1.95 12.76 -11.93
N ILE A 47 -2.11 13.45 -10.81
CA ILE A 47 -1.37 14.67 -10.48
C ILE A 47 -0.01 14.34 -9.84
N SER A 48 0.04 13.32 -8.99
CA SER A 48 1.28 12.90 -8.34
C SER A 48 1.36 11.37 -8.30
N PRO A 49 2.15 10.75 -9.19
CA PRO A 49 2.38 9.31 -9.18
C PRO A 49 2.96 8.79 -7.86
N MET A 50 3.72 9.61 -7.12
CA MET A 50 4.23 9.24 -5.79
C MET A 50 3.13 9.09 -4.74
N LEU A 51 2.03 9.86 -4.82
CA LEU A 51 0.90 9.72 -3.87
C LEU A 51 0.13 8.40 -4.07
N HIS A 52 0.37 7.70 -5.18
CA HIS A 52 -0.14 6.36 -5.41
C HIS A 52 0.57 5.30 -4.53
N GLU A 53 1.83 5.52 -4.17
CA GLU A 53 2.56 4.65 -3.23
C GLU A 53 1.98 4.78 -1.83
N ILE A 54 1.68 6.00 -1.38
CA ILE A 54 0.97 6.24 -0.11
C ILE A 54 -0.43 5.62 -0.14
N SER A 55 -1.17 5.71 -1.25
CA SER A 55 -2.47 5.03 -1.38
C SER A 55 -2.37 3.50 -1.22
N ARG A 56 -1.25 2.88 -1.63
CA ARG A 56 -1.00 1.44 -1.47
C ARG A 56 -0.60 1.09 -0.05
N GLU A 57 0.28 1.88 0.57
CA GLU A 57 0.72 1.64 1.95
C GLU A 57 -0.45 1.69 2.95
N TRP A 58 -1.42 2.58 2.76
CA TRP A 58 -2.53 2.73 3.71
C TRP A 58 -3.72 1.79 3.46
N TYR A 59 -3.83 1.21 2.26
CA TYR A 59 -4.67 0.04 2.04
C TYR A 59 -4.13 -1.16 2.84
N ASP A 60 -2.81 -1.27 2.96
CA ASP A 60 -2.13 -2.36 3.67
C ASP A 60 -2.11 -2.22 5.20
N ILE A 61 -2.21 -1.00 5.76
CA ILE A 61 -2.15 -0.81 7.23
C ILE A 61 -3.43 -1.30 7.94
N SER A 62 -4.62 -1.19 7.31
CA SER A 62 -5.86 -1.74 7.89
C SER A 62 -6.13 -3.21 7.54
N VAL A 63 -5.45 -3.75 6.53
CA VAL A 63 -5.46 -5.19 6.20
C VAL A 63 -4.25 -5.85 6.87
N ARG A 64 -4.20 -5.81 8.19
CA ARG A 64 -3.44 -6.82 8.95
C ARG A 64 -4.15 -8.15 8.80
N ASP A 65 -3.93 -8.83 7.68
CA ASP A 65 -4.31 -10.23 7.57
C ASP A 65 -3.36 -10.89 6.57
N GLU A 66 -2.25 -11.42 7.07
CA GLU A 66 -1.38 -12.53 6.59
C GLU A 66 -1.05 -12.71 5.08
N ALA A 67 -1.96 -12.43 4.16
CA ALA A 67 -1.85 -12.65 2.72
C ALA A 67 -0.90 -11.67 1.99
N HIS A 68 -0.66 -10.47 2.51
CA HIS A 68 0.21 -9.48 1.84
C HIS A 68 1.71 -9.74 2.07
N LEU A 69 2.10 -10.21 3.26
CA LEU A 69 3.47 -10.65 3.55
C LEU A 69 3.88 -11.85 2.67
N ARG A 70 2.93 -12.70 2.29
CA ARG A 70 3.17 -13.84 1.39
C ARG A 70 3.48 -13.45 -0.06
N ARG A 71 3.28 -12.19 -0.47
CA ARG A 71 3.48 -11.73 -1.87
C ARG A 71 4.52 -10.63 -2.03
N GLN A 72 5.20 -10.22 -0.96
CA GLN A 72 6.29 -9.26 -1.09
C GLN A 72 7.50 -9.94 -1.73
N ILE A 73 7.82 -9.49 -2.94
CA ILE A 73 9.11 -9.72 -3.59
C ILE A 73 10.10 -8.82 -2.86
N PHE A 74 10.94 -9.40 -1.99
CA PHE A 74 11.96 -8.65 -1.27
C PHE A 74 13.24 -8.59 -2.12
N SER A 75 13.88 -7.43 -2.20
CA SER A 75 15.22 -7.29 -2.77
C SER A 75 16.24 -7.17 -1.64
N GLY A 76 17.31 -7.93 -1.70
CA GLY A 76 18.29 -8.00 -0.62
C GLY A 76 19.22 -9.19 -0.74
N LYS A 77 19.91 -9.49 0.36
CA LYS A 77 20.82 -10.63 0.44
C LYS A 77 20.04 -11.87 0.89
N CYS A 78 20.17 -12.98 0.17
CA CYS A 78 19.65 -14.27 0.59
C CYS A 78 20.31 -14.70 1.91
N GLU A 79 19.52 -15.14 2.88
CA GLU A 79 20.00 -15.53 4.20
C GLU A 79 20.66 -16.91 4.24
N ASP A 80 20.50 -17.72 3.18
CA ASP A 80 21.10 -19.05 3.08
C ASP A 80 22.41 -19.03 2.28
N CYS A 81 22.36 -18.60 1.01
CA CYS A 81 23.54 -18.58 0.14
C CYS A 81 24.34 -17.26 0.18
N GLY A 82 23.77 -16.19 0.74
CA GLY A 82 24.42 -14.88 0.80
C GLY A 82 24.46 -14.09 -0.50
N THR A 83 23.86 -14.60 -1.58
CA THR A 83 23.78 -13.89 -2.87
C THR A 83 22.76 -12.77 -2.83
N LEU A 84 23.05 -11.65 -3.52
CA LEU A 84 22.09 -10.57 -3.70
C LEU A 84 21.02 -10.99 -4.73
N SER A 85 19.76 -10.93 -4.34
CA SER A 85 18.61 -11.24 -5.18
C SER A 85 17.59 -10.12 -5.15
N THR A 86 16.95 -9.87 -6.28
CA THR A 86 15.81 -8.95 -6.41
C THR A 86 14.48 -9.64 -6.19
N ASN A 87 14.49 -10.96 -5.98
CA ASN A 87 13.30 -11.80 -5.83
C ASN A 87 13.48 -12.81 -4.70
N LEU A 88 13.58 -12.31 -3.46
CA LEU A 88 13.58 -13.11 -2.25
C LEU A 88 12.15 -13.38 -1.80
N LYS A 89 11.87 -14.61 -1.34
CA LYS A 89 10.61 -15.00 -0.73
C LYS A 89 10.84 -15.30 0.75
N ASN A 90 9.84 -15.01 1.59
CA ASN A 90 9.88 -15.37 2.99
C ASN A 90 9.47 -16.85 3.15
N VAL A 91 10.39 -17.69 3.65
CA VAL A 91 10.17 -19.10 3.96
C VAL A 91 10.52 -19.30 5.43
N ASP A 92 9.51 -19.63 6.24
CA ASP A 92 9.64 -19.82 7.70
C ASP A 92 10.35 -18.66 8.43
N GLY A 93 10.09 -17.42 8.00
CA GLY A 93 10.71 -16.23 8.57
C GLY A 93 12.07 -15.86 7.98
N ARG A 94 12.60 -16.64 7.04
CA ARG A 94 13.88 -16.36 6.36
C ARG A 94 13.68 -15.85 4.93
N LEU A 95 14.52 -14.91 4.50
CA LEU A 95 14.50 -14.38 3.13
C LEU A 95 15.43 -15.19 2.22
N LEU A 96 14.83 -16.04 1.38
CA LEU A 96 15.56 -16.98 0.51
C LEU A 96 15.36 -16.65 -0.96
N CYS A 97 16.41 -16.82 -1.77
CA CYS A 97 16.28 -16.75 -3.23
C CYS A 97 15.63 -18.03 -3.77
N GLU A 98 15.07 -17.94 -4.98
CA GLU A 98 14.36 -19.05 -5.63
C GLU A 98 15.19 -20.34 -5.67
N ASP A 99 16.48 -20.25 -6.01
CA ASP A 99 17.39 -21.40 -6.03
C ASP A 99 17.52 -22.10 -4.66
N CYS A 100 17.56 -21.33 -3.56
CA CYS A 100 17.66 -21.90 -2.20
C CYS A 100 16.33 -22.51 -1.76
N ILE A 101 15.21 -21.98 -2.24
CA ILE A 101 13.88 -22.52 -1.95
C ILE A 101 13.67 -23.84 -2.69
N ASP A 102 14.04 -23.90 -3.97
CA ASP A 102 13.95 -25.11 -4.76
C ASP A 102 14.84 -26.21 -4.18
N ALA A 103 16.03 -25.86 -3.68
CA ALA A 103 16.91 -26.81 -3.00
C ALA A 103 16.28 -27.42 -1.72
N LEU A 104 15.42 -26.69 -1.01
CA LEU A 104 14.68 -27.20 0.15
C LEU A 104 13.54 -28.14 -0.24
N ALA A 105 12.99 -28.03 -1.45
CA ALA A 105 11.87 -28.86 -1.91
C ALA A 105 12.29 -30.27 -2.38
N TYR A 106 13.59 -30.51 -2.57
CA TYR A 106 14.16 -31.79 -3.04
C TYR A 106 14.92 -32.57 -1.94
N GLN A 107 14.71 -32.24 -0.67
CA GLN A 107 15.20 -33.00 0.50
C GLN A 107 14.07 -33.77 1.18
#